data_AF-A0A069QPA9-F1
#
_entry.id   AF-A0A069QPA9-F1
#
_cell.length_a   1.000
_cell.length_b   1.000
_cell.length_c   1.000
_cell.angle_alpha   90.00
_cell.angle_beta   90.00
_cell.angle_gamma   90.00
#
_symmetry.space_group_name_H-M   'P 1'
#
loop_
_entity.id
_entity.type
_entity.pdbx_description
1 polymer ?
#
loop_
_entity_poly.entity_id
_entity_poly.type
_entity_poly.pdbx_seq_one_letter_code
_entity_poly.pdbx_strand_id
1 'polypeptide(L)'
;MKVFIFIITVTIVVCVSCTKRCRYQDPIEDLLVMDWGTRPLPHHGKVYSFREGTLFTELIDSFELSIIERNPARTNWIVCSLGEKKPTHRCDIRLTLDDSLTYDISNITLSWFIDQKHWTMGGPREYCIVSSFKVNGKIVDNSLHSGRLALPQKYVRIIKKR
;
A
#
# COMPACT_ATOMS: atom_id res chain seq x y z
N MET A 1 36.58 30.67 -35.13
CA MET A 1 36.32 29.32 -34.58
C MET A 1 35.75 29.45 -33.15
N LYS A 2 34.48 29.85 -33.01
CA LYS A 2 33.85 30.08 -31.69
C LYS A 2 32.39 29.59 -31.61
N VAL A 3 31.87 28.99 -32.69
CA VAL A 3 30.45 28.62 -32.82
C VAL A 3 30.22 27.12 -32.66
N PHE A 4 31.25 26.29 -32.84
CA PHE A 4 31.12 24.82 -32.76
C PHE A 4 31.13 24.25 -31.33
N ILE A 5 31.51 25.02 -30.32
CA ILE A 5 31.56 24.56 -28.93
C ILE A 5 30.18 24.70 -28.24
N PHE A 6 29.28 25.50 -28.79
CA PHE A 6 27.97 25.79 -28.16
C PHE A 6 26.84 24.84 -28.57
N ILE A 7 27.03 24.02 -29.61
CA ILE A 7 25.97 23.15 -30.15
C ILE A 7 26.02 21.74 -29.54
N ILE A 8 27.19 21.30 -29.07
CA ILE A 8 27.37 19.93 -28.54
C ILE A 8 27.03 19.85 -27.05
N THR A 9 27.02 20.98 -26.33
CA THR A 9 26.60 21.03 -24.91
C THR A 9 25.08 21.04 -24.71
N VAL A 10 24.30 21.26 -25.79
CA VAL A 10 22.82 21.30 -25.73
C VAL A 10 22.17 19.97 -26.12
N THR A 11 22.94 19.02 -26.66
CA THR A 11 22.46 17.67 -27.04
C THR A 11 22.77 16.59 -26.01
N ILE A 12 23.03 17.00 -24.76
CA ILE A 12 22.86 16.17 -23.57
C ILE A 12 21.71 16.76 -22.74
N VAL A 13 20.61 17.13 -23.41
CA VAL A 13 19.30 16.90 -22.78
C VAL A 13 19.19 15.39 -22.73
N VAL A 14 19.73 14.83 -21.66
CA VAL A 14 19.41 13.49 -21.19
C VAL A 14 17.90 13.41 -21.38
N CYS A 15 17.47 12.62 -22.36
CA CYS A 15 16.17 11.98 -22.31
C CYS A 15 16.20 11.29 -20.96
N VAL A 16 15.77 12.01 -19.91
CA VAL A 16 15.27 11.44 -18.68
C VAL A 16 14.08 10.70 -19.20
N SER A 17 14.34 9.49 -19.68
CA SER A 17 13.35 8.50 -19.98
C SER A 17 12.49 8.57 -18.74
N CYS A 18 11.29 9.12 -18.90
CA CYS A 18 10.25 9.16 -17.89
C CYS A 18 9.91 7.70 -17.67
N THR A 19 10.81 7.02 -16.97
CA THR A 19 10.66 5.64 -16.58
C THR A 19 9.54 5.73 -15.59
N LYS A 20 8.36 5.37 -16.08
CA LYS A 20 7.11 5.36 -15.34
C LYS A 20 7.35 4.42 -14.15
N ARG A 21 7.68 5.01 -13.00
CA ARG A 21 8.11 4.32 -11.79
C ARG A 21 7.06 4.55 -10.73
N CYS A 22 6.67 3.48 -10.05
CA CYS A 22 5.76 3.58 -8.93
C CYS A 22 6.38 4.35 -7.78
N ARG A 23 5.59 5.25 -7.21
CA ARG A 23 6.02 6.12 -6.10
C ARG A 23 5.66 5.45 -4.79
N TYR A 24 6.69 5.00 -4.09
CA TYR A 24 6.52 4.41 -2.76
C TYR A 24 6.17 5.45 -1.68
N GLN A 25 6.31 6.73 -1.99
CA GLN A 25 5.88 7.84 -1.12
C GLN A 25 4.37 8.08 -1.18
N ASP A 26 3.68 7.50 -2.16
CA ASP A 26 2.24 7.65 -2.25
C ASP A 26 1.57 6.98 -1.03
N PRO A 27 0.53 7.63 -0.46
CA PRO A 27 -0.11 7.13 0.75
C PRO A 27 -0.92 5.86 0.47
N ILE A 28 -1.01 5.01 1.48
CA ILE A 28 -1.98 3.91 1.52
C ILE A 28 -3.28 4.50 2.07
N GLU A 29 -4.35 4.34 1.31
CA GLU A 29 -5.66 4.92 1.64
C GLU A 29 -6.52 3.95 2.45
N ASP A 30 -6.56 2.69 2.01
CA ASP A 30 -7.41 1.67 2.62
C ASP A 30 -6.64 0.37 2.88
N LEU A 31 -6.92 -0.24 4.03
CA LEU A 31 -6.55 -1.60 4.35
C LEU A 31 -7.81 -2.47 4.28
N LEU A 32 -7.82 -3.45 3.38
CA LEU A 32 -8.93 -4.38 3.21
C LEU A 32 -8.58 -5.66 3.97
N VAL A 33 -9.45 -6.13 4.87
CA VAL A 33 -9.30 -7.47 5.46
C VAL A 33 -10.25 -8.43 4.74
N MET A 34 -9.66 -9.37 4.01
CA MET A 34 -10.38 -10.37 3.23
C MET A 34 -10.91 -11.49 4.12
N ASP A 35 -12.02 -12.11 3.73
CA ASP A 35 -12.59 -13.29 4.39
C ASP A 35 -12.93 -13.07 5.88
N TRP A 36 -13.39 -11.86 6.21
CA TRP A 36 -13.93 -11.50 7.53
C TRP A 36 -15.20 -12.31 7.88
N GLY A 37 -15.96 -12.75 6.87
CA GLY A 37 -17.14 -13.61 7.07
C GLY A 37 -18.27 -12.90 7.80
N THR A 38 -18.96 -13.54 8.74
CA THR A 38 -20.08 -12.93 9.50
C THR A 38 -19.66 -12.36 10.86
N ARG A 39 -18.35 -12.25 11.12
CA ARG A 39 -17.81 -11.72 12.39
C ARG A 39 -18.31 -10.29 12.65
N PRO A 40 -18.46 -9.89 13.92
CA PRO A 40 -18.74 -8.49 14.25
C PRO A 40 -17.65 -7.58 13.66
N LEU A 41 -18.04 -6.36 13.30
CA LEU A 41 -17.07 -5.35 12.91
C LEU A 41 -16.26 -4.93 14.14
N PRO A 42 -14.95 -4.70 14.00
CA PRO A 42 -14.17 -4.04 15.03
C PRO A 42 -14.73 -2.65 15.33
N HIS A 43 -14.66 -2.25 16.59
CA HIS A 43 -15.14 -0.94 17.05
C HIS A 43 -14.07 0.14 16.88
N HIS A 44 -12.80 -0.25 17.03
CA HIS A 44 -11.67 0.65 16.86
C HIS A 44 -10.50 -0.07 16.20
N GLY A 45 -9.61 0.72 15.62
CA GLY A 45 -8.36 0.19 15.15
C GLY A 45 -7.35 1.28 14.84
N LYS A 46 -6.09 0.87 14.88
CA LYS A 46 -4.94 1.75 14.77
C LYS A 46 -3.91 1.14 13.84
N VAL A 47 -3.31 2.01 13.04
CA VAL A 47 -2.24 1.66 12.14
C VAL A 47 -0.96 2.32 12.65
N TYR A 48 0.12 1.58 12.70
CA TYR A 48 1.42 2.08 13.11
C TYR A 48 2.39 1.94 11.94
N SER A 49 3.18 2.97 11.68
CA SER A 49 4.28 2.90 10.72
C SER A 49 5.60 2.73 11.45
N PHE A 50 6.43 1.84 10.93
CA PHE A 50 7.77 1.56 11.42
C PHE A 50 8.78 1.75 10.30
N ARG A 51 10.04 1.98 10.68
CA ARG A 51 11.13 1.98 9.72
C ARG A 51 11.26 0.59 9.10
N GLU A 52 11.32 0.56 7.77
CA GLU A 52 11.49 -0.66 6.99
C GLU A 52 12.69 -1.49 7.48
N GLY A 53 12.49 -2.80 7.62
CA GLY A 53 13.55 -3.74 7.96
C GLY A 53 13.94 -3.76 9.44
N THR A 54 13.27 -2.97 10.29
CA THR A 54 13.55 -2.92 11.75
C THR A 54 12.75 -3.95 12.55
N LEU A 55 12.01 -4.83 11.89
CA LEU A 55 11.16 -5.84 12.55
C LEU A 55 10.16 -5.22 13.53
N PHE A 56 9.59 -4.07 13.17
CA PHE A 56 8.60 -3.33 13.96
C PHE A 56 9.14 -2.84 15.33
N THR A 57 10.42 -2.47 15.41
CA THR A 57 11.04 -1.93 16.63
C THR A 57 11.14 -0.40 16.62
N GLU A 58 11.40 0.21 15.46
CA GLU A 58 11.52 1.67 15.33
C GLU A 58 10.22 2.29 14.82
N LEU A 59 9.38 2.77 15.75
CA LEU A 59 8.13 3.45 15.43
C LEU A 59 8.41 4.82 14.79
N ILE A 60 7.75 5.10 13.67
CA ILE A 60 7.78 6.39 12.99
C ILE A 60 6.56 7.22 13.37
N ASP A 61 5.36 6.66 13.19
CA ASP A 61 4.10 7.37 13.44
C ASP A 61 2.96 6.39 13.73
N SER A 62 1.81 6.92 14.15
CA SER A 62 0.59 6.16 14.36
C SER A 62 -0.63 6.91 13.83
N PHE A 63 -1.59 6.15 13.30
CA PHE A 63 -2.76 6.65 12.58
C PHE A 63 -3.99 5.93 13.10
N GLU A 64 -4.99 6.69 13.54
CA GLU A 64 -6.29 6.12 13.86
C GLU A 64 -7.05 5.78 12.57
N LEU A 65 -7.78 4.67 12.58
CA LEU A 65 -8.73 4.38 11.51
C LEU A 65 -9.93 5.33 11.63
N SER A 66 -10.34 5.91 10.51
CA SER A 66 -11.51 6.79 10.48
C SER A 66 -12.81 5.99 10.38
N ILE A 67 -12.80 4.93 9.57
CA ILE A 67 -13.98 4.11 9.27
C ILE A 67 -13.57 2.64 9.19
N ILE A 68 -14.39 1.78 9.81
CA ILE A 68 -14.31 0.32 9.66
C ILE A 68 -15.69 -0.16 9.23
N GLU A 69 -15.80 -0.61 7.98
CA GLU A 69 -17.09 -0.99 7.41
C GLU A 69 -17.01 -2.26 6.56
N ARG A 70 -18.19 -2.81 6.22
CA ARG A 70 -18.30 -3.90 5.27
C ARG A 70 -18.05 -3.38 3.87
N ASN A 71 -17.24 -4.09 3.09
CA ASN A 71 -17.05 -3.72 1.69
C ASN A 71 -18.39 -3.94 0.93
N PRO A 72 -18.96 -2.91 0.29
CA PRO A 72 -20.25 -3.02 -0.39
C PRO A 72 -20.20 -3.97 -1.60
N ALA A 73 -19.05 -4.07 -2.27
CA ALA A 73 -18.87 -4.97 -3.41
C ALA A 73 -18.53 -6.41 -2.99
N ARG A 74 -17.99 -6.61 -1.79
CA ARG A 74 -17.56 -7.91 -1.25
C ARG A 74 -17.91 -7.99 0.23
N THR A 75 -19.12 -8.40 0.55
CA THR A 75 -19.66 -8.37 1.93
C THR A 75 -18.87 -9.23 2.94
N ASN A 76 -18.11 -10.21 2.46
CA ASN A 76 -17.20 -11.00 3.29
C ASN A 76 -15.88 -10.27 3.63
N TRP A 77 -15.65 -9.06 3.12
CA TRP A 77 -14.47 -8.24 3.40
C TRP A 77 -14.84 -7.03 4.26
N ILE A 78 -13.87 -6.54 5.02
CA ILE A 78 -13.98 -5.24 5.69
C ILE A 78 -12.99 -4.25 5.09
N VAL A 79 -13.38 -2.98 5.06
CA VAL A 79 -12.58 -1.84 4.65
C VAL A 79 -12.22 -1.06 5.90
N CYS A 80 -10.91 -0.89 6.13
CA CYS A 80 -10.35 -0.05 7.17
C CYS A 80 -9.74 1.18 6.49
N SER A 81 -10.48 2.28 6.48
CA SER A 81 -10.04 3.52 5.85
C SER A 81 -9.24 4.38 6.83
N LEU A 82 -8.17 4.97 6.31
CA LEU A 82 -7.31 5.88 7.06
C LEU A 82 -7.84 7.32 6.94
N GLY A 83 -7.61 8.11 8.00
CA GLY A 83 -7.94 9.54 8.02
C GLY A 83 -7.01 10.41 7.15
N GLU A 84 -6.81 11.66 7.55
CA GLU A 84 -5.99 12.62 6.78
C GLU A 84 -4.52 12.22 6.72
N LYS A 85 -3.96 11.71 7.83
CA LYS A 85 -2.59 11.20 7.89
C LYS A 85 -2.58 9.72 7.53
N LYS A 86 -1.67 9.35 6.62
CA LYS A 86 -1.62 8.01 6.03
C LYS A 86 -0.18 7.49 5.97
N PRO A 87 0.05 6.19 6.23
CA PRO A 87 1.36 5.58 6.01
C PRO A 87 1.68 5.49 4.52
N THR A 88 2.97 5.37 4.21
CA THR A 88 3.46 5.18 2.84
C THR A 88 3.99 3.76 2.66
N HIS A 89 4.32 3.38 1.43
CA HIS A 89 4.76 2.02 1.10
C HIS A 89 6.23 1.77 1.44
N ARG A 90 6.97 2.80 1.86
CA ARG A 90 8.35 2.69 2.36
C ARG A 90 8.43 2.25 3.83
N CYS A 91 7.29 2.14 4.50
CA CYS A 91 7.25 1.78 5.92
C CYS A 91 6.78 0.34 6.09
N ASP A 92 7.28 -0.31 7.11
CA ASP A 92 6.61 -1.49 7.66
C ASP A 92 5.39 -1.01 8.44
N ILE A 93 4.26 -1.72 8.34
CA ILE A 93 2.96 -1.25 8.85
C ILE A 93 2.37 -2.29 9.77
N ARG A 94 1.91 -1.89 10.95
CA ARG A 94 1.12 -2.76 11.84
C ARG A 94 -0.31 -2.27 11.92
N LEU A 95 -1.25 -3.07 11.47
CA LEU A 95 -2.68 -2.85 11.71
C LEU A 95 -3.09 -3.58 12.99
N THR A 96 -3.75 -2.88 13.90
CA THR A 96 -4.35 -3.46 15.11
C THR A 96 -5.84 -3.12 15.15
N LEU A 97 -6.70 -4.14 15.31
CA LEU A 97 -8.15 -4.01 15.44
C LEU A 97 -8.58 -4.50 16.83
N ASP A 98 -9.43 -3.74 17.52
CA ASP A 98 -9.93 -4.00 18.88
C ASP A 98 -8.83 -4.37 19.90
N ASP A 99 -7.61 -3.82 19.74
CA ASP A 99 -6.38 -4.13 20.50
C ASP A 99 -5.97 -5.62 20.53
N SER A 100 -6.62 -6.47 19.75
CA SER A 100 -6.50 -7.93 19.88
C SER A 100 -6.11 -8.61 18.58
N LEU A 101 -6.48 -8.05 17.43
CA LEU A 101 -6.19 -8.60 16.12
C LEU A 101 -5.09 -7.77 15.47
N THR A 102 -3.94 -8.39 15.21
CA THR A 102 -2.76 -7.70 14.69
C THR A 102 -2.30 -8.28 13.35
N TYR A 103 -1.96 -7.39 12.42
CA TYR A 103 -1.34 -7.70 11.14
C TYR A 103 -0.04 -6.91 10.99
N ASP A 104 1.07 -7.62 10.98
CA ASP A 104 2.41 -7.06 10.74
C ASP A 104 2.70 -7.15 9.23
N ILE A 105 2.62 -6.01 8.56
CA ILE A 105 2.79 -5.87 7.11
C ILE A 105 4.20 -5.35 6.83
N SER A 106 4.94 -6.03 5.97
CA SER A 106 6.30 -5.61 5.60
C SER A 106 6.64 -5.97 4.17
N ASN A 107 7.76 -5.43 3.69
CA ASN A 107 8.32 -5.76 2.37
C ASN A 107 7.30 -5.55 1.23
N ILE A 108 6.65 -4.38 1.21
CA ILE A 108 5.66 -4.03 0.21
C ILE A 108 6.36 -3.78 -1.11
N THR A 109 5.95 -4.47 -2.16
CA THR A 109 6.49 -4.33 -3.52
C THR A 109 5.43 -3.73 -4.42
N LEU A 110 5.79 -2.67 -5.14
CA LEU A 110 4.98 -2.06 -6.18
C LEU A 110 5.43 -2.51 -7.56
N SER A 111 4.47 -2.72 -8.45
CA SER A 111 4.71 -2.96 -9.87
C SER A 111 3.84 -2.05 -10.73
N TRP A 112 4.36 -1.75 -11.91
CA TRP A 112 3.62 -1.01 -12.93
C TRP A 112 2.70 -1.96 -13.67
N PHE A 113 1.42 -1.62 -13.78
CA PHE A 113 0.42 -2.42 -14.48
C PHE A 113 -0.15 -1.65 -15.67
N ILE A 114 -0.22 -2.32 -16.82
CA ILE A 114 -0.82 -1.80 -18.04
C ILE A 114 -2.11 -2.58 -18.30
N ASP A 115 -3.22 -1.89 -18.14
CA ASP A 115 -4.55 -2.44 -18.40
C ASP A 115 -4.90 -2.31 -19.89
N GLN A 116 -4.68 -3.40 -20.62
CA GLN A 116 -4.99 -3.48 -22.05
C GLN A 116 -6.50 -3.53 -22.35
N LYS A 117 -7.34 -3.78 -21.33
CA LYS A 117 -8.80 -3.90 -21.52
C LYS A 117 -9.49 -2.54 -21.46
N HIS A 118 -9.00 -1.62 -20.64
CA HIS A 118 -9.60 -0.30 -20.47
C HIS A 118 -8.72 0.78 -21.09
N TRP A 119 -9.28 1.52 -22.05
CA TRP A 119 -8.57 2.54 -22.80
C TRP A 119 -9.03 3.95 -22.42
N THR A 120 -8.11 4.90 -22.57
CA THR A 120 -8.35 6.34 -22.52
C THR A 120 -7.99 6.94 -23.87
N MET A 121 -8.30 8.22 -24.07
CA MET A 121 -8.06 8.92 -25.34
C MET A 121 -6.59 8.86 -25.82
N GLY A 122 -5.63 8.60 -24.92
CA GLY A 122 -4.19 8.49 -25.23
C GLY A 122 -3.59 7.09 -25.12
N GLY A 123 -4.39 6.02 -24.97
CA GLY A 123 -3.89 4.64 -24.86
C GLY A 123 -4.48 3.84 -23.69
N PRO A 124 -3.97 2.61 -23.45
CA PRO A 124 -4.41 1.77 -22.34
C PRO A 124 -4.17 2.47 -20.99
N ARG A 125 -5.02 2.17 -20.00
CA ARG A 125 -4.84 2.70 -18.65
C ARG A 125 -3.60 2.11 -18.02
N GLU A 126 -2.79 2.96 -17.41
CA GLU A 126 -1.58 2.54 -16.72
C GLU A 126 -1.60 3.07 -15.29
N TYR A 127 -1.25 2.21 -14.33
CA TYR A 127 -1.26 2.57 -12.91
C TYR A 127 -0.35 1.65 -12.09
N CYS A 128 -0.09 2.04 -10.85
CA CYS A 128 0.69 1.23 -9.91
C CYS A 128 -0.22 0.29 -9.12
N ILE A 129 0.26 -0.94 -8.95
CA ILE A 129 -0.37 -1.95 -8.12
C ILE A 129 0.61 -2.43 -7.06
N VAL A 130 0.09 -2.86 -5.92
CA VAL A 130 0.87 -3.64 -4.96
C VAL A 130 0.96 -5.06 -5.49
N SER A 131 2.15 -5.51 -5.89
CA SER A 131 2.36 -6.85 -6.44
C SER A 131 2.47 -7.91 -5.35
N SER A 132 3.22 -7.62 -4.29
CA SER A 132 3.42 -8.54 -3.18
C SER A 132 3.80 -7.81 -1.90
N PHE A 133 3.53 -8.45 -0.77
CA PHE A 133 3.98 -8.02 0.55
C PHE A 133 3.95 -9.21 1.52
N LYS A 134 4.47 -9.02 2.73
CA LYS A 134 4.39 -10.00 3.81
C LYS A 134 3.36 -9.57 4.84
N VAL A 135 2.55 -10.50 5.33
CA VAL A 135 1.63 -10.33 6.47
C VAL A 135 1.96 -11.37 7.52
N ASN A 136 2.35 -10.93 8.71
CA ASN A 136 2.78 -11.79 9.82
C ASN A 136 3.79 -12.86 9.34
N GLY A 137 4.75 -12.44 8.51
CA GLY A 137 5.81 -13.29 7.94
C GLY A 137 5.43 -14.09 6.69
N LYS A 138 4.15 -14.13 6.29
CA LYS A 138 3.69 -14.89 5.11
C LYS A 138 3.55 -14.00 3.88
N ILE A 139 4.02 -14.46 2.74
CA ILE A 139 3.91 -13.73 1.48
C ILE A 139 2.46 -13.74 1.01
N VAL A 140 1.99 -12.58 0.58
CA VAL A 140 0.68 -12.33 -0.03
C VAL A 140 0.94 -11.65 -1.35
N ASP A 141 0.48 -12.29 -2.43
CA ASP A 141 0.40 -11.64 -3.73
C ASP A 141 -0.88 -10.82 -3.79
N ASN A 142 -0.75 -9.61 -4.31
CA ASN A 142 -1.85 -8.68 -4.45
C ASN A 142 -1.81 -8.11 -5.87
N SER A 143 -2.96 -7.65 -6.35
CA SER A 143 -3.08 -7.01 -7.67
C SER A 143 -3.95 -5.76 -7.62
N LEU A 144 -4.15 -5.24 -6.41
CA LEU A 144 -4.90 -4.01 -6.18
C LEU A 144 -4.05 -2.79 -6.47
N HIS A 145 -4.73 -1.69 -6.79
CA HIS A 145 -4.13 -0.36 -6.87
C HIS A 145 -3.26 -0.05 -5.64
N SER A 146 -2.15 0.65 -5.84
CA SER A 146 -1.16 0.99 -4.80
C SER A 146 -1.78 1.58 -3.54
N GLY A 147 -2.84 2.39 -3.66
CA GLY A 147 -3.55 2.94 -2.50
C GLY A 147 -4.24 1.91 -1.59
N ARG A 148 -4.27 0.62 -1.93
CA ARG A 148 -5.00 -0.41 -1.16
C ARG A 148 -4.19 -1.67 -0.91
N LEU A 149 -4.25 -2.18 0.32
CA LEU A 149 -3.67 -3.48 0.70
C LEU A 149 -4.76 -4.47 1.09
N ALA A 150 -4.69 -5.70 0.57
CA ALA A 150 -5.62 -6.77 0.91
C ALA A 150 -5.00 -7.83 1.83
N LEU A 151 -5.41 -7.80 3.10
CA LEU A 151 -4.91 -8.64 4.18
C LEU A 151 -5.79 -9.89 4.34
N PRO A 152 -5.26 -11.11 4.18
CA PRO A 152 -6.06 -12.31 4.43
C PRO A 152 -6.38 -12.47 5.92
N GLN A 153 -7.66 -12.69 6.28
CA GLN A 153 -8.06 -12.94 7.67
C GLN A 153 -7.32 -14.11 8.31
N LYS A 154 -7.01 -15.16 7.53
CA LYS A 154 -6.27 -16.35 7.97
C LYS A 154 -4.88 -16.05 8.55
N TYR A 155 -4.30 -14.87 8.26
CA TYR A 155 -2.98 -14.50 8.72
C TYR A 155 -3.00 -13.60 9.96
N VAL A 156 -4.17 -13.33 10.55
CA VAL A 156 -4.27 -12.53 11.77
C VAL A 156 -3.51 -13.14 12.95
N ARG A 157 -2.80 -12.30 13.71
CA ARG A 157 -2.25 -12.68 15.02
C ARG A 157 -3.22 -12.22 16.10
N ILE A 158 -3.65 -13.14 16.96
CA ILE A 158 -4.56 -12.83 18.07
C ILE A 158 -3.74 -12.65 19.33
N ILE A 159 -3.77 -11.45 19.90
CA ILE A 159 -3.19 -11.11 21.20
C ILE A 159 -4.34 -11.21 22.22
N LYS A 160 -4.27 -12.19 23.12
CA LYS A 160 -5.22 -12.25 24.24
C LYS A 160 -4.86 -11.13 25.22
N LYS A 161 -5.85 -10.29 25.58
CA LYS A 161 -5.73 -9.40 26.75
C LYS A 161 -5.50 -10.30 27.97
N ARG A 162 -4.40 -10.08 28.68
CA ARG A 162 -4.05 -10.78 29.92
C ARG A 162 -4.74 -10.12 31.11
#